data_AF-A0AAW0GSH2-F1
#
_entry.id   AF-A0AAW0GSH2-F1
#
_cell.length_a   1.000
_cell.length_b   1.000
_cell.length_c   1.000
_cell.angle_alpha   90.00
_cell.angle_beta   90.00
_cell.angle_gamma   90.00
#
_symmetry.space_group_name_H-M   'P 1'
#
loop_
_entity.id
_entity.type
_entity.pdbx_description
1 polymer ?
#
loop_
_entity_poly.entity_id
_entity_poly.type
_entity_poly.pdbx_seq_one_letter_code
_entity_poly.pdbx_strand_id
1 'polypeptide(L)'
;MTKGELHNSFRHHSLSWFSSPSFLSFITMGLFQRKREDADSSESSKKEKGSWRRPANTAFKQQRLKAWQPILTPKTVLPTFFVIGLLFAPIGALLIWGSGKVSEMTFDYTDCEIQTPSTSPDDLQFFDMKDFSYNLKAGSTNAPFSTPQFAFLNRSDDTSLNVGERVQCYVQFDVPVDLDPTVLFYYKLTNFYQNHRRYVKSLDSDQLKGKAVSAGSLKGGDCKPLDINADGKAIYPCGLIANSYFNDTYTPLNLTTDSATTYTFSESGIAWPGEAKKYTDKPDYDLADIVPPPNWGAKFPNNYTEDNPPPNLKEDEHFQNWMRTAGLPTFTKLWGRNDNDKLLKGRYQMAVNLNFPVRTYKGRKAIVISTVSWIGGKNPFLGWAYIATASLFVLLAILGTIRHMIKPRKLGDMTLLSWNRQ
;
A
#
# COMPACT_ATOMS: atom_id res chain seq x y z
N MET A 1 -35.40 -37.71 -25.82
CA MET A 1 -35.39 -38.04 -24.38
C MET A 1 -33.95 -38.11 -23.96
N THR A 2 -33.38 -37.28 -23.09
CA THR A 2 -33.90 -36.27 -22.17
C THR A 2 -32.72 -35.34 -21.87
N LYS A 3 -32.99 -34.03 -21.87
CA LYS A 3 -32.10 -32.99 -21.32
C LYS A 3 -31.84 -33.25 -19.83
N GLY A 4 -30.65 -32.93 -19.36
CA GLY A 4 -30.30 -32.91 -17.94
C GLY A 4 -29.28 -31.81 -17.67
N GLU A 5 -29.73 -30.55 -17.72
CA GLU A 5 -29.03 -29.41 -17.14
C GLU A 5 -29.05 -29.57 -15.62
N LEU A 6 -27.87 -29.71 -15.00
CA LEU A 6 -27.71 -29.64 -13.56
C LEU A 6 -26.99 -28.33 -13.21
N HIS A 7 -27.85 -27.36 -12.88
CA HIS A 7 -27.52 -26.10 -12.25
C HIS A 7 -27.07 -26.39 -10.81
N ASN A 8 -25.88 -25.94 -10.41
CA ASN A 8 -25.57 -25.79 -8.98
C ASN A 8 -24.67 -24.58 -8.72
N SER A 9 -25.35 -23.44 -8.55
CA SER A 9 -25.10 -22.34 -7.60
C SER A 9 -23.75 -22.34 -6.84
N PHE A 10 -22.76 -21.63 -7.39
CA PHE A 10 -21.65 -21.07 -6.60
C PHE A 10 -22.16 -19.89 -5.75
N ARG A 11 -22.38 -20.11 -4.45
CA ARG A 11 -22.50 -19.02 -3.46
C ARG A 11 -21.10 -18.67 -2.94
N HIS A 12 -20.48 -17.67 -3.55
CA HIS A 12 -19.37 -16.95 -2.93
C HIS A 12 -19.92 -15.99 -1.87
N HIS A 13 -19.60 -16.26 -0.59
CA HIS A 13 -19.74 -15.27 0.47
C HIS A 13 -18.58 -14.27 0.35
N SER A 14 -18.82 -13.17 -0.38
CA SER A 14 -17.99 -11.97 -0.33
C SER A 14 -18.24 -11.25 1.00
N LEU A 15 -17.26 -11.25 1.90
CA LEU A 15 -17.23 -10.38 3.07
C LEU A 15 -16.85 -8.96 2.63
N SER A 16 -17.82 -8.21 2.13
CA SER A 16 -17.74 -6.77 1.93
C SER A 16 -18.08 -6.06 3.24
N TRP A 17 -17.08 -5.74 4.06
CA TRP A 17 -17.24 -4.80 5.18
C TRP A 17 -16.39 -3.57 4.92
N PHE A 18 -17.00 -2.56 4.30
CA PHE A 18 -16.83 -1.12 4.55
C PHE A 18 -17.62 -0.37 3.48
N SER A 19 -18.92 -0.15 3.73
CA SER A 19 -19.70 0.93 3.12
C SER A 19 -21.10 0.88 3.74
N SER A 20 -21.23 1.41 4.96
CA SER A 20 -22.53 1.87 5.44
C SER A 20 -22.51 3.39 5.41
N PRO A 21 -23.11 4.04 4.41
CA PRO A 21 -23.34 5.48 4.44
C PRO A 21 -24.64 5.72 5.20
N SER A 22 -24.60 5.63 6.52
CA SER A 22 -25.64 6.21 7.36
C SER A 22 -25.13 7.57 7.82
N PHE A 23 -25.80 8.63 7.38
CA PHE A 23 -25.48 10.08 7.48
C PHE A 23 -24.93 10.69 6.19
N LEU A 24 -25.83 10.93 5.24
CA LEU A 24 -25.91 12.14 4.40
C LEU A 24 -26.98 11.87 3.33
N SER A 25 -28.24 12.14 3.66
CA SER A 25 -29.30 12.25 2.65
C SER A 25 -29.87 13.65 2.69
N PHE A 26 -30.22 14.12 1.50
CA PHE A 26 -30.89 15.37 1.14
C PHE A 26 -30.05 16.64 1.01
N ILE A 27 -29.26 16.75 -0.07
CA ILE A 27 -29.37 17.88 -1.02
C ILE A 27 -28.95 17.37 -2.41
N THR A 28 -29.90 17.16 -3.34
CA THR A 28 -29.68 17.38 -4.78
C THR A 28 -30.99 17.27 -5.58
N MET A 29 -31.23 18.31 -6.39
CA MET A 29 -31.99 18.34 -7.65
C MET A 29 -33.41 17.78 -7.67
N GLY A 30 -34.38 18.65 -7.34
CA GLY A 30 -35.73 18.54 -7.88
C GLY A 30 -35.74 18.91 -9.36
N LEU A 31 -35.86 17.90 -10.22
CA LEU A 31 -36.16 18.03 -11.65
C LEU A 31 -37.54 18.68 -11.84
N PHE A 32 -37.58 19.76 -12.61
CA PHE A 32 -38.78 20.47 -13.02
C PHE A 32 -39.63 19.58 -13.97
N GLN A 33 -40.72 19.00 -13.49
CA GLN A 33 -41.78 18.48 -14.35
C GLN A 33 -42.70 19.62 -14.79
N ARG A 34 -42.62 19.99 -16.07
CA ARG A 34 -43.46 21.00 -16.71
C ARG A 34 -44.76 20.33 -17.17
N LYS A 35 -45.83 20.43 -16.37
CA LYS A 35 -47.18 20.08 -16.79
C LYS A 35 -47.74 21.24 -17.63
N ARG A 36 -48.05 20.98 -18.91
CA ARG A 36 -48.86 21.86 -19.76
C ARG A 36 -50.31 21.70 -19.31
N GLU A 37 -50.96 22.80 -18.97
CA GLU A 37 -52.42 22.87 -18.91
C GLU A 37 -52.87 23.90 -19.95
N ASP A 38 -53.87 23.47 -20.72
CA ASP A 38 -54.41 24.14 -21.89
C ASP A 38 -55.18 25.40 -21.53
N ALA A 39 -55.25 26.29 -22.52
CA ALA A 39 -55.91 27.57 -22.48
C ALA A 39 -57.43 27.41 -22.36
N ASP A 40 -58.02 28.18 -21.45
CA ASP A 40 -59.32 28.78 -21.73
C ASP A 40 -59.42 30.20 -21.15
N SER A 41 -60.21 31.00 -21.84
CA SER A 41 -60.23 32.46 -21.83
C SER A 41 -61.35 33.04 -20.96
N SER A 42 -61.08 34.11 -20.20
CA SER A 42 -61.98 35.27 -20.02
C SER A 42 -61.40 36.35 -19.10
N GLU A 43 -61.13 37.48 -19.75
CA GLU A 43 -61.32 38.89 -19.35
C GLU A 43 -60.87 39.50 -18.01
N SER A 44 -60.09 40.58 -18.22
CA SER A 44 -60.12 41.88 -17.53
C SER A 44 -59.37 42.03 -16.18
N SER A 45 -58.19 42.65 -16.25
CA SER A 45 -58.02 44.06 -15.86
C SER A 45 -56.54 44.44 -15.85
N LYS A 46 -56.19 45.47 -16.63
CA LYS A 46 -54.89 46.14 -16.57
C LYS A 46 -54.74 46.75 -15.17
N LYS A 47 -53.71 46.34 -14.42
CA LYS A 47 -53.14 47.14 -13.32
C LYS A 47 -51.66 47.38 -13.58
N GLU A 48 -51.30 48.65 -13.39
CA GLU A 48 -50.04 49.29 -13.71
C GLU A 48 -48.81 48.53 -13.23
N LYS A 49 -47.75 48.59 -14.05
CA LYS A 49 -46.38 48.25 -13.66
C LYS A 49 -45.87 49.27 -12.63
N GLY A 50 -46.20 49.06 -11.36
CA GLY A 50 -45.41 49.59 -10.26
C GLY A 50 -44.09 48.81 -10.17
N SER A 51 -42.94 49.49 -10.26
CA SER A 51 -41.62 48.92 -10.01
C SER A 51 -41.51 48.44 -8.55
N TRP A 52 -42.05 47.27 -8.25
CA TRP A 52 -41.98 46.69 -6.92
C TRP A 52 -40.62 46.00 -6.74
N ARG A 53 -39.62 46.78 -6.34
CA ARG A 53 -38.24 46.31 -6.06
C ARG A 53 -38.12 45.51 -4.75
N ARG A 54 -39.19 44.88 -4.25
CA ARG A 54 -39.06 44.05 -3.04
C ARG A 54 -38.52 42.68 -3.42
N PRO A 55 -37.48 42.19 -2.72
CA PRO A 55 -36.99 40.84 -2.93
C PRO A 55 -38.10 39.82 -2.66
N ALA A 56 -38.13 38.74 -3.43
CA ALA A 56 -39.16 37.71 -3.28
C ALA A 56 -39.14 37.12 -1.85
N ASN A 57 -40.34 36.91 -1.29
CA ASN A 57 -40.52 36.40 0.07
C ASN A 57 -40.42 34.87 0.09
N THR A 58 -39.25 34.33 -0.26
CA THR A 58 -38.97 32.89 -0.19
C THR A 58 -38.02 32.60 0.98
N ALA A 59 -38.15 31.43 1.61
CA ALA A 59 -37.32 31.02 2.74
C ALA A 59 -35.81 31.10 2.43
N PHE A 60 -35.42 30.82 1.18
CA PHE A 60 -34.05 30.95 0.70
C PHE A 60 -33.59 32.42 0.65
N LYS A 61 -34.34 33.30 -0.04
CA LYS A 61 -33.94 34.72 -0.21
C LYS A 61 -34.02 35.51 1.09
N GLN A 62 -34.85 35.07 2.04
CA GLN A 62 -35.02 35.69 3.35
C GLN A 62 -34.13 35.06 4.44
N GLN A 63 -33.27 34.09 4.09
CA GLN A 63 -32.40 33.36 5.04
C GLN A 63 -33.17 32.67 6.18
N ARG A 64 -34.38 32.19 5.90
CA ARG A 64 -35.26 31.46 6.83
C ARG A 64 -35.36 29.98 6.46
N LEU A 65 -34.29 29.43 5.89
CA LEU A 65 -34.21 28.00 5.63
C LEU A 65 -34.28 27.23 6.96
N LYS A 66 -34.88 26.03 6.92
CA LYS A 66 -34.88 25.13 8.08
C LYS A 66 -33.43 24.79 8.41
N ALA A 67 -32.94 25.30 9.53
CA ALA A 67 -31.60 25.06 10.03
C ALA A 67 -31.70 24.39 11.40
N TRP A 68 -30.74 23.51 11.68
CA TRP A 68 -30.51 22.99 13.02
C TRP A 68 -29.29 23.69 13.60
N GLN A 69 -29.45 24.29 14.78
CA GLN A 69 -28.38 24.98 15.49
C GLN A 69 -28.00 24.15 16.72
N PRO A 70 -26.89 23.39 16.67
CA PRO A 70 -26.47 22.57 17.80
C PRO A 70 -25.94 23.48 18.92
N ILE A 71 -26.75 23.67 19.96
CA ILE A 71 -26.29 24.33 21.18
C ILE A 71 -25.56 23.28 22.03
N LEU A 72 -24.25 23.47 22.21
CA LEU A 72 -23.40 22.60 23.01
C LEU A 72 -23.71 22.80 24.49
N THR A 73 -24.58 21.95 25.06
CA THR A 73 -24.91 21.95 26.48
C THR A 73 -24.17 20.80 27.19
N PRO A 74 -23.83 20.92 28.49
CA PRO A 74 -23.21 19.82 29.22
C PRO A 74 -24.03 18.52 29.16
N LYS A 75 -25.37 18.63 29.11
CA LYS A 75 -26.30 17.50 29.00
C LYS A 75 -26.21 16.75 27.68
N THR A 76 -25.73 17.39 26.60
CA THR A 76 -25.56 16.74 25.29
C THR A 76 -24.10 16.35 25.05
N VAL A 77 -23.15 17.21 25.42
CA VAL A 77 -21.73 17.02 25.13
C VAL A 77 -21.09 15.94 26.00
N LEU A 78 -21.33 15.93 27.32
CA LEU A 78 -20.67 15.00 28.24
C LEU A 78 -21.07 13.53 27.98
N PRO A 79 -22.36 13.20 27.77
CA PRO A 79 -22.74 11.84 27.38
C PRO A 79 -22.17 11.46 26.01
N THR A 80 -22.10 12.40 25.06
CA THR A 80 -21.51 12.13 23.74
C THR A 80 -20.05 11.71 23.83
N PHE A 81 -19.23 12.42 24.62
CA PHE A 81 -17.83 12.02 24.84
C PHE A 81 -17.72 10.65 25.50
N PHE A 82 -18.56 10.36 26.48
CA PHE A 82 -18.57 9.06 27.15
C PHE A 82 -18.94 7.92 26.20
N VAL A 83 -19.98 8.11 25.37
CA VAL A 83 -20.42 7.12 24.37
C VAL A 83 -19.32 6.88 23.33
N ILE A 84 -18.71 7.94 22.79
CA ILE A 84 -17.62 7.77 21.81
C ILE A 84 -16.43 7.05 22.44
N GLY A 85 -16.06 7.39 23.68
CA GLY A 85 -14.98 6.71 24.40
C GLY A 85 -15.27 5.21 24.60
N LEU A 86 -16.48 4.87 25.02
CA LEU A 86 -16.92 3.47 25.18
C LEU A 86 -16.96 2.68 23.87
N LEU A 87 -17.23 3.33 22.73
CA LEU A 87 -17.18 2.68 21.42
C LEU A 87 -15.74 2.51 20.91
N PHE A 88 -14.86 3.49 21.14
CA PHE A 88 -13.49 3.45 20.63
C PHE A 88 -12.60 2.48 21.42
N ALA A 89 -12.84 2.28 22.71
CA ALA A 89 -12.07 1.36 23.54
C ALA A 89 -12.08 -0.11 23.04
N PRO A 90 -13.25 -0.76 22.80
CA PRO A 90 -13.29 -2.14 22.29
C PRO A 90 -12.72 -2.25 20.88
N ILE A 91 -12.93 -1.24 20.02
CA ILE A 91 -12.30 -1.19 18.70
C ILE A 91 -10.79 -1.18 18.86
N GLY A 92 -10.23 -0.25 19.64
CA GLY A 92 -8.78 -0.16 19.89
C GLY A 92 -8.19 -1.46 20.43
N ALA A 93 -8.85 -2.08 21.41
CA ALA A 93 -8.42 -3.37 21.97
C ALA A 93 -8.41 -4.49 20.92
N LEU A 94 -9.43 -4.55 20.07
CA LEU A 94 -9.55 -5.52 18.99
C LEU A 94 -8.47 -5.32 17.90
N LEU A 95 -8.09 -4.07 17.59
CA LEU A 95 -6.97 -3.78 16.68
C LEU A 95 -5.62 -4.21 17.27
N ILE A 96 -5.38 -3.93 18.56
CA ILE A 96 -4.15 -4.34 19.27
C ILE A 96 -4.04 -5.88 19.27
N TRP A 97 -5.14 -6.56 19.59
CA TRP A 97 -5.19 -8.02 19.57
C TRP A 97 -4.94 -8.60 18.17
N GLY A 98 -5.53 -8.01 17.13
CA GLY A 98 -5.28 -8.39 15.74
C GLY A 98 -3.81 -8.28 15.36
N SER A 99 -3.17 -7.14 15.67
CA SER A 99 -1.74 -6.94 15.45
C SER A 99 -0.88 -7.90 16.28
N GLY A 100 -1.32 -8.31 17.47
CA GLY A 100 -0.62 -9.25 18.34
C GLY A 100 -0.55 -10.68 17.81
N LYS A 101 -1.37 -11.04 16.80
CA LYS A 101 -1.33 -12.36 16.15
C LYS A 101 -0.28 -12.48 15.06
N VAL A 102 0.27 -11.36 14.59
CA VAL A 102 1.22 -11.34 13.49
C VAL A 102 2.64 -11.56 14.00
N SER A 103 3.37 -12.45 13.33
CA SER A 103 4.82 -12.60 13.47
C SER A 103 5.49 -11.97 12.26
N GLU A 104 6.48 -11.13 12.49
CA GLU A 104 7.30 -10.49 11.45
C GLU A 104 8.77 -10.63 11.81
N MET A 105 9.59 -11.03 10.86
CA MET A 105 11.04 -11.20 11.02
C MET A 105 11.74 -10.43 9.91
N THR A 106 12.75 -9.64 10.25
CA THR A 106 13.52 -8.81 9.30
C THR A 106 15.00 -9.15 9.40
N PHE A 107 15.64 -9.41 8.26
CA PHE A 107 17.04 -9.78 8.14
C PHE A 107 17.75 -8.87 7.14
N ASP A 108 18.66 -8.01 7.62
CA ASP A 108 19.38 -7.08 6.76
C ASP A 108 20.64 -7.71 6.18
N TYR A 109 20.70 -7.79 4.85
CA TYR A 109 21.79 -8.40 4.11
C TYR A 109 22.62 -7.38 3.32
N THR A 110 22.49 -6.08 3.63
CA THR A 110 23.21 -4.98 2.95
C THR A 110 24.72 -5.16 3.02
N ASP A 111 25.23 -5.62 4.17
CA ASP A 111 26.65 -5.76 4.46
C ASP A 111 27.19 -7.17 4.14
N CYS A 112 26.45 -7.95 3.35
CA CYS A 112 26.91 -9.27 2.95
C CYS A 112 28.09 -9.17 1.96
N GLU A 113 27.98 -8.29 0.95
CA GLU A 113 29.00 -8.08 -0.09
C GLU A 113 30.34 -7.52 0.40
N ILE A 114 30.44 -7.10 1.66
CA ILE A 114 31.69 -6.62 2.26
C ILE A 114 32.46 -7.67 3.06
N GLN A 115 31.86 -8.84 3.30
CA GLN A 115 32.55 -9.90 4.00
C GLN A 115 33.60 -10.56 3.11
N THR A 116 34.44 -11.40 3.70
CA THR A 116 35.39 -12.20 2.94
C THR A 116 34.60 -13.17 2.03
N PRO A 117 34.85 -13.14 0.71
CA PRO A 117 34.11 -13.98 -0.22
C PRO A 117 34.54 -15.44 -0.12
N SER A 118 33.56 -16.34 -0.04
CA SER A 118 33.71 -17.74 -0.42
C SER A 118 33.77 -17.85 -1.95
N THR A 119 34.43 -18.90 -2.44
CA THR A 119 34.57 -19.22 -3.88
C THR A 119 33.67 -20.38 -4.32
N SER A 120 33.22 -21.21 -3.39
CA SER A 120 32.34 -22.37 -3.64
C SER A 120 31.09 -22.33 -2.75
N PRO A 121 29.92 -22.75 -3.26
CA PRO A 121 28.73 -22.99 -2.45
C PRO A 121 28.90 -24.05 -1.34
N ASP A 122 29.88 -24.95 -1.48
CA ASP A 122 30.11 -26.05 -0.53
C ASP A 122 30.95 -25.63 0.70
N ASP A 123 31.66 -24.50 0.62
CA ASP A 123 32.55 -23.99 1.68
C ASP A 123 32.22 -22.52 1.99
N LEU A 124 31.03 -22.31 2.57
CA LEU A 124 30.51 -20.99 2.92
C LEU A 124 31.05 -20.53 4.29
N GLN A 125 31.69 -19.36 4.31
CA GLN A 125 32.10 -18.70 5.55
C GLN A 125 30.97 -17.80 6.08
N PHE A 126 30.38 -18.19 7.21
CA PHE A 126 29.27 -17.47 7.83
C PHE A 126 29.74 -16.40 8.81
N PHE A 127 29.10 -15.23 8.72
CA PHE A 127 29.29 -14.08 9.59
C PHE A 127 27.98 -13.73 10.29
N ASP A 128 28.06 -13.33 11.55
CA ASP A 128 26.90 -12.92 12.32
C ASP A 128 26.29 -11.61 11.76
N MET A 129 24.97 -11.65 11.55
CA MET A 129 24.20 -10.49 11.13
C MET A 129 24.03 -9.53 12.30
N LYS A 130 24.40 -8.27 12.11
CA LYS A 130 24.27 -7.22 13.14
C LYS A 130 22.85 -6.66 13.24
N ASP A 131 22.22 -6.44 12.09
CA ASP A 131 20.94 -5.76 11.98
C ASP A 131 19.84 -6.74 11.60
N PHE A 132 19.09 -7.20 12.60
CA PHE A 132 17.93 -8.06 12.42
C PHE A 132 16.86 -7.75 13.48
N SER A 133 15.62 -8.20 13.25
CA SER A 133 14.53 -8.00 14.19
C SER A 133 13.54 -9.16 14.14
N TYR A 134 13.19 -9.69 15.32
CA TYR A 134 12.12 -10.67 15.50
C TYR A 134 10.97 -10.02 16.25
N ASN A 135 9.89 -9.70 15.53
CA ASN A 135 8.65 -9.20 16.09
C ASN A 135 7.60 -10.32 16.05
N LEU A 136 7.72 -11.30 16.95
CA LEU A 136 6.87 -12.49 16.97
C LEU A 136 5.48 -12.22 17.58
N LYS A 137 4.51 -13.08 17.27
CA LYS A 137 3.16 -13.05 17.87
C LYS A 137 3.23 -13.06 19.41
N ALA A 138 2.26 -12.42 20.07
CA ALA A 138 2.31 -12.10 21.51
C ALA A 138 2.55 -13.32 22.43
N GLY A 139 2.04 -14.50 22.07
CA GLY A 139 2.27 -15.74 22.82
C GLY A 139 3.65 -16.38 22.63
N SER A 140 4.49 -15.80 21.78
CA SER A 140 5.79 -16.34 21.37
C SER A 140 6.90 -15.29 21.33
N THR A 141 6.71 -14.14 21.97
CA THR A 141 7.67 -13.01 21.97
C THR A 141 9.07 -13.41 22.44
N ASN A 142 9.16 -14.38 23.36
CA ASN A 142 10.42 -14.85 23.96
C ASN A 142 10.89 -16.19 23.37
N ALA A 143 10.39 -16.59 22.21
CA ALA A 143 10.83 -17.83 21.58
C ALA A 143 12.33 -17.74 21.29
N PRO A 144 13.13 -18.75 21.67
CA PRO A 144 14.57 -18.72 21.49
C PRO A 144 14.92 -18.78 20.00
N PHE A 145 15.94 -18.04 19.62
CA PHE A 145 16.55 -18.09 18.30
C PHE A 145 18.07 -17.94 18.45
N SER A 146 18.80 -18.51 17.51
CA SER A 146 20.22 -18.26 17.33
C SER A 146 20.44 -17.03 16.45
N THR A 147 21.59 -16.38 16.61
CA THR A 147 21.93 -15.19 15.80
C THR A 147 21.88 -15.54 14.32
N PRO A 148 21.13 -14.79 13.49
CA PRO A 148 21.13 -14.95 12.04
C PRO A 148 22.53 -14.71 11.47
N GLN A 149 22.86 -15.41 10.40
CA GLN A 149 24.16 -15.33 9.76
C GLN A 149 24.02 -15.11 8.26
N PHE A 150 25.05 -14.58 7.63
CA PHE A 150 25.17 -14.58 6.18
C PHE A 150 26.56 -14.98 5.71
N ALA A 151 26.64 -15.53 4.50
CA ALA A 151 27.88 -15.85 3.82
C ALA A 151 27.89 -15.21 2.43
N PHE A 152 29.02 -14.59 2.08
CA PHE A 152 29.19 -13.96 0.78
C PHE A 152 29.84 -14.94 -0.20
N LEU A 153 29.19 -15.19 -1.34
CA LEU A 153 29.73 -16.02 -2.41
C LEU A 153 29.97 -15.14 -3.63
N ASN A 154 31.22 -15.06 -4.07
CA ASN A 154 31.61 -14.30 -5.25
C ASN A 154 32.20 -15.22 -6.32
N ARG A 155 31.45 -15.40 -7.41
CA ARG A 155 31.82 -16.16 -8.60
C ARG A 155 31.75 -15.27 -9.85
N SER A 156 32.19 -14.02 -9.71
CA SER A 156 32.18 -13.04 -10.81
C SER A 156 32.96 -13.49 -12.05
N ASP A 157 34.00 -14.31 -11.85
CA ASP A 157 34.85 -14.84 -12.92
C ASP A 157 34.26 -16.07 -13.62
N ASP A 158 33.19 -16.65 -13.08
CA ASP A 158 32.54 -17.83 -13.66
C ASP A 158 31.61 -17.42 -14.81
N THR A 159 32.14 -17.54 -16.03
CA THR A 159 31.41 -17.23 -17.27
C THR A 159 30.30 -18.22 -17.59
N SER A 160 30.24 -19.39 -16.93
CA SER A 160 29.16 -20.37 -17.11
C SER A 160 27.87 -19.95 -16.40
N LEU A 161 27.96 -19.07 -15.41
CA LEU A 161 26.82 -18.56 -14.65
C LEU A 161 26.21 -17.33 -15.32
N ASN A 162 24.88 -17.23 -15.22
CA ASN A 162 24.17 -16.01 -15.56
C ASN A 162 24.72 -14.85 -14.74
N VAL A 163 24.84 -13.67 -15.34
CA VAL A 163 25.41 -12.47 -14.69
C VAL A 163 24.73 -12.19 -13.34
N GLY A 164 23.41 -12.41 -13.28
CA GLY A 164 22.62 -12.19 -12.06
C GLY A 164 22.84 -13.21 -10.94
N GLU A 165 23.56 -14.31 -11.18
CA GLU A 165 23.79 -15.40 -10.21
C GLU A 165 25.26 -15.48 -9.73
N ARG A 166 26.12 -14.60 -10.27
CA ARG A 166 27.55 -14.61 -9.97
C ARG A 166 27.89 -14.11 -8.58
N VAL A 167 27.10 -13.18 -8.05
CA VAL A 167 27.31 -12.56 -6.75
C VAL A 167 26.11 -12.87 -5.86
N GLN A 168 26.33 -13.69 -4.83
CA GLN A 168 25.25 -14.22 -4.00
C GLN A 168 25.54 -14.00 -2.52
N CYS A 169 24.46 -13.86 -1.76
CA CYS A 169 24.49 -13.84 -0.31
C CYS A 169 23.63 -14.98 0.23
N TYR A 170 24.22 -15.91 0.96
CA TYR A 170 23.47 -16.94 1.67
C TYR A 170 23.06 -16.38 3.01
N VAL A 171 21.75 -16.29 3.26
CA VAL A 171 21.20 -15.80 4.51
C VAL A 171 20.62 -16.99 5.28
N GLN A 172 21.08 -17.18 6.51
CA GLN A 172 20.68 -18.26 7.39
C GLN A 172 20.06 -17.70 8.67
N PHE A 173 18.85 -18.14 9.01
CA PHE A 173 18.12 -17.63 10.17
C PHE A 173 17.16 -18.67 10.73
N ASP A 174 16.74 -18.47 11.97
CA ASP A 174 15.78 -19.33 12.63
C ASP A 174 14.37 -18.82 12.40
N VAL A 175 13.46 -19.75 12.13
CA VAL A 175 12.03 -19.59 12.32
C VAL A 175 11.73 -20.15 13.72
N PRO A 176 11.57 -19.32 14.75
CA PRO A 176 11.53 -19.79 16.14
C PRO A 176 10.19 -20.45 16.52
N VAL A 177 9.14 -20.17 15.75
CA VAL A 177 7.80 -20.75 15.92
C VAL A 177 7.15 -21.04 14.59
N ASP A 178 6.30 -22.06 14.55
CA ASP A 178 5.51 -22.37 13.36
C ASP A 178 4.64 -21.17 12.96
N LEU A 179 4.70 -20.82 11.68
CA LEU A 179 3.90 -19.77 11.05
C LEU A 179 2.80 -20.42 10.23
N ASP A 180 1.55 -20.22 10.66
CA ASP A 180 0.37 -20.66 9.90
C ASP A 180 0.24 -19.88 8.59
N PRO A 181 -0.31 -20.50 7.51
CA PRO A 181 -0.61 -19.78 6.28
C PRO A 181 -1.60 -18.63 6.53
N THR A 182 -1.53 -17.50 5.82
CA THR A 182 -0.61 -17.15 4.73
C THR A 182 0.72 -16.59 5.25
N VAL A 183 1.84 -17.08 4.70
CA VAL A 183 3.18 -16.52 4.92
C VAL A 183 3.58 -15.65 3.73
N LEU A 184 3.96 -14.41 4.00
CA LEU A 184 4.35 -13.42 3.00
C LEU A 184 5.83 -13.12 3.11
N PHE A 185 6.49 -13.04 1.96
CA PHE A 185 7.88 -12.68 1.83
C PHE A 185 8.01 -11.35 1.08
N TYR A 186 8.58 -10.36 1.76
CA TYR A 186 8.85 -9.03 1.24
C TYR A 186 10.35 -8.75 1.19
N TYR A 187 10.76 -7.90 0.27
CA TYR A 187 11.99 -7.13 0.44
C TYR A 187 11.67 -5.76 1.03
N LYS A 188 12.59 -5.25 1.84
CA LYS A 188 12.53 -3.94 2.48
C LYS A 188 13.67 -3.09 1.96
N LEU A 189 13.36 -1.89 1.49
CA LEU A 189 14.35 -0.87 1.15
C LEU A 189 14.25 0.30 2.11
N THR A 190 15.39 0.86 2.47
CA THR A 190 15.48 2.08 3.28
C THR A 190 16.24 3.16 2.53
N ASN A 191 15.93 4.42 2.85
CA ASN A 191 16.53 5.61 2.25
C ASN A 191 16.41 5.64 0.71
N PHE A 192 15.31 5.08 0.17
CA PHE A 192 15.01 5.07 -1.26
C PHE A 192 13.72 5.85 -1.54
N TYR A 193 13.83 7.00 -2.20
CA TYR A 193 12.74 8.00 -2.27
C TYR A 193 11.83 7.80 -3.49
N GLN A 194 11.01 6.74 -3.49
CA GLN A 194 9.98 6.56 -4.53
C GLN A 194 8.95 7.70 -4.54
N ASN A 195 8.77 8.39 -3.42
CA ASN A 195 7.83 9.49 -3.26
C ASN A 195 8.34 10.85 -3.78
N HIS A 196 9.55 10.91 -4.33
CA HIS A 196 10.07 12.15 -4.89
C HIS A 196 9.21 12.61 -6.09
N ARG A 197 8.81 13.89 -6.13
CA ARG A 197 7.86 14.42 -7.13
C ARG A 197 8.25 14.09 -8.58
N ARG A 198 9.54 14.20 -8.92
CA ARG A 198 10.03 13.87 -10.26
C ARG A 198 9.99 12.36 -10.53
N TYR A 199 10.28 11.53 -9.51
CA TYR A 199 10.30 10.08 -9.64
C TYR A 199 8.89 9.53 -9.90
N VAL A 200 7.90 9.92 -9.08
CA VAL A 200 6.50 9.46 -9.21
C VAL A 200 5.89 9.78 -10.56
N LYS A 201 6.28 10.91 -11.17
CA LYS A 201 5.79 11.32 -12.49
C LYS A 201 6.51 10.62 -13.64
N SER A 202 7.67 10.03 -13.41
CA SER A 202 8.56 9.57 -14.49
C SER A 202 8.16 8.20 -15.02
N LEU A 203 7.06 8.19 -15.78
CA LEU A 203 6.51 7.07 -16.55
C LEU A 203 5.64 7.62 -17.69
N ASP A 204 5.41 6.80 -18.72
CA ASP A 204 4.41 7.09 -19.75
C ASP A 204 3.33 6.02 -19.74
N SER A 205 2.08 6.42 -19.51
CA SER A 205 0.96 5.47 -19.35
C SER A 205 0.49 4.88 -20.68
N ASP A 206 0.67 5.58 -21.80
CA ASP A 206 0.27 5.08 -23.11
C ASP A 206 1.27 4.02 -23.59
N GLN A 207 2.55 4.24 -23.34
CA GLN A 207 3.62 3.27 -23.57
C GLN A 207 3.41 1.98 -22.77
N LEU A 208 3.12 2.08 -21.47
CA LEU A 208 2.87 0.89 -20.62
C LEU A 208 1.64 0.11 -21.09
N LYS A 209 0.63 0.78 -21.64
CA LYS A 209 -0.55 0.14 -22.26
C LYS A 209 -0.28 -0.43 -23.65
N GLY A 210 0.95 -0.34 -24.15
CA GLY A 210 1.40 -0.94 -25.39
C GLY A 210 1.37 -0.03 -26.61
N LYS A 211 0.92 1.22 -26.49
CA LYS A 211 0.91 2.13 -27.65
C LYS A 211 2.34 2.51 -28.03
N ALA A 212 2.64 2.45 -29.32
CA ALA A 212 3.88 2.99 -29.89
C ALA A 212 3.87 4.53 -29.85
N VAL A 213 4.52 5.11 -28.85
CA VAL A 213 4.70 6.56 -28.70
C VAL A 213 6.03 6.96 -29.32
N SER A 214 6.02 7.89 -30.27
CA SER A 214 7.23 8.29 -30.97
C SER A 214 8.25 8.96 -30.04
N ALA A 215 9.55 8.81 -30.35
CA ALA A 215 10.63 9.43 -29.59
C ALA A 215 10.47 10.96 -29.46
N GLY A 216 9.93 11.63 -30.48
CA GLY A 216 9.65 13.08 -30.45
C GLY A 216 8.56 13.48 -29.44
N SER A 217 7.56 12.63 -29.20
CA SER A 217 6.51 12.87 -28.20
C SER A 217 6.99 12.56 -26.77
N LEU A 218 7.85 11.55 -26.60
CA LEU A 218 8.46 11.23 -25.31
C LEU A 218 9.49 12.28 -24.90
N LYS A 219 10.28 12.75 -25.86
CA LYS A 219 11.30 13.77 -25.65
C LYS A 219 10.65 15.04 -25.11
N GLY A 220 10.98 15.39 -23.87
CA GLY A 220 10.39 16.58 -23.27
C GLY A 220 9.35 16.30 -22.19
N GLY A 221 8.77 15.10 -22.20
CA GLY A 221 7.60 14.72 -21.41
C GLY A 221 7.92 14.30 -19.98
N ASP A 222 7.01 13.53 -19.40
CA ASP A 222 7.05 13.11 -17.99
C ASP A 222 8.16 12.08 -17.72
N CYS A 223 8.55 11.27 -18.71
CA CYS A 223 9.63 10.27 -18.62
C CYS A 223 11.05 10.84 -18.43
N LYS A 224 11.24 12.17 -18.46
CA LYS A 224 12.55 12.78 -18.20
C LYS A 224 13.17 12.32 -16.87
N PRO A 225 14.50 12.08 -16.83
CA PRO A 225 15.48 12.24 -17.91
C PRO A 225 15.65 10.98 -18.80
N LEU A 226 14.82 9.96 -18.63
CA LEU A 226 14.93 8.66 -19.30
C LEU A 226 13.81 8.48 -20.33
N ASP A 227 13.66 9.47 -21.20
CA ASP A 227 12.70 9.47 -22.31
C ASP A 227 13.30 8.88 -23.59
N ILE A 228 14.50 9.32 -23.97
CA ILE A 228 15.24 8.86 -25.16
C ILE A 228 16.70 8.56 -24.84
N ASN A 229 17.32 7.68 -25.62
CA ASN A 229 18.76 7.43 -25.56
C ASN A 229 19.56 8.44 -26.42
N ALA A 230 20.89 8.43 -26.31
CA ALA A 230 21.81 9.27 -27.07
C ALA A 230 21.62 9.16 -28.60
N ASP A 231 21.25 7.97 -29.09
CA ASP A 231 20.98 7.71 -30.51
C ASP A 231 19.60 8.22 -30.99
N GLY A 232 18.82 8.85 -30.11
CA GLY A 232 17.50 9.38 -30.41
C GLY A 232 16.36 8.35 -30.39
N LYS A 233 16.65 7.09 -30.03
CA LYS A 233 15.66 6.02 -29.87
C LYS A 233 14.86 6.16 -28.58
N ALA A 234 13.61 5.71 -28.59
CA ALA A 234 12.74 5.73 -27.42
C ALA A 234 13.20 4.69 -26.39
N ILE A 235 13.23 5.04 -25.11
CA ILE A 235 13.47 4.05 -24.05
C ILE A 235 12.13 3.36 -23.76
N TYR A 236 12.11 2.03 -23.71
CA TYR A 236 10.93 1.25 -23.35
C TYR A 236 11.29 0.24 -22.26
N PRO A 237 10.54 0.18 -21.15
CA PRO A 237 9.65 1.22 -20.62
C PRO A 237 10.44 2.46 -20.15
N CYS A 238 9.97 3.66 -20.50
CA CYS A 238 10.63 4.93 -20.16
C CYS A 238 10.42 5.33 -18.69
N GLY A 239 11.32 6.20 -18.23
CA GLY A 239 11.20 6.87 -16.94
C GLY A 239 11.99 6.24 -15.80
N LEU A 240 12.14 7.03 -14.73
CA LEU A 240 12.97 6.70 -13.57
C LEU A 240 12.46 5.47 -12.81
N ILE A 241 11.13 5.28 -12.74
CA ILE A 241 10.54 4.21 -11.95
C ILE A 241 10.96 2.85 -12.54
N ALA A 242 10.74 2.65 -13.83
CA ALA A 242 11.07 1.39 -14.49
C ALA A 242 12.59 1.16 -14.57
N ASN A 243 13.37 2.21 -14.81
CA ASN A 243 14.83 2.07 -14.86
C ASN A 243 15.43 1.60 -13.53
N SER A 244 14.95 2.09 -12.38
CA SER A 244 15.45 1.63 -11.08
C SER A 244 14.70 0.43 -10.53
N TYR A 245 14.17 -0.44 -11.39
CA TYR A 245 13.50 -1.67 -10.98
C TYR A 245 14.38 -2.54 -10.08
N PHE A 246 13.84 -2.93 -8.92
CA PHE A 246 14.53 -3.82 -7.99
C PHE A 246 14.64 -5.24 -8.57
N ASN A 247 15.87 -5.77 -8.63
CA ASN A 247 16.19 -6.98 -9.37
C ASN A 247 17.04 -8.00 -8.58
N ASP A 248 17.16 -7.88 -7.26
CA ASP A 248 17.63 -9.02 -6.46
C ASP A 248 16.61 -10.16 -6.58
N THR A 249 17.09 -11.39 -6.69
CA THR A 249 16.24 -12.60 -6.74
C THR A 249 16.59 -13.54 -5.59
N TYR A 250 15.64 -14.38 -5.20
CA TYR A 250 15.76 -15.22 -4.00
C TYR A 250 15.48 -16.67 -4.34
N THR A 251 16.26 -17.58 -3.79
CA THR A 251 15.96 -19.01 -3.86
C THR A 251 14.90 -19.40 -2.83
N PRO A 252 14.26 -20.57 -2.98
CA PRO A 252 13.43 -21.15 -1.92
C PRO A 252 14.18 -21.30 -0.59
N LEU A 253 13.41 -21.40 0.50
CA LEU A 253 13.92 -21.64 1.84
C LEU A 253 14.22 -23.12 2.04
N ASN A 254 15.49 -23.45 2.28
CA ASN A 254 15.90 -24.82 2.56
C ASN A 254 16.18 -24.99 4.05
N LEU A 255 15.66 -26.06 4.65
CA LEU A 255 15.94 -26.39 6.03
C LEU A 255 17.39 -26.91 6.16
N THR A 256 18.13 -26.41 7.14
CA THR A 256 19.57 -26.74 7.25
C THR A 256 19.83 -28.13 7.83
N THR A 257 18.84 -28.71 8.51
CA THR A 257 18.90 -30.07 9.06
C THR A 257 18.39 -31.14 8.09
N ASP A 258 17.58 -30.75 7.11
CA ASP A 258 17.04 -31.64 6.08
C ASP A 258 16.89 -30.88 4.77
N SER A 259 17.89 -31.02 3.89
CA SER A 259 17.91 -30.34 2.60
C SER A 259 16.86 -30.85 1.61
N ALA A 260 16.14 -31.94 1.91
CA ALA A 260 15.04 -32.42 1.08
C ALA A 260 13.74 -31.62 1.29
N THR A 261 13.60 -30.97 2.45
CA THR A 261 12.44 -30.15 2.77
C THR A 261 12.67 -28.69 2.36
N THR A 262 12.11 -28.31 1.21
CA THR A 262 12.14 -26.94 0.68
C THR A 262 10.80 -26.24 0.87
N TYR A 263 10.82 -25.01 1.38
CA TYR A 263 9.66 -24.14 1.47
C TYR A 263 9.71 -23.09 0.36
N THR A 264 8.78 -23.19 -0.59
CA THR A 264 8.74 -22.35 -1.78
C THR A 264 7.69 -21.26 -1.64
N PHE A 265 8.04 -20.04 -2.04
CA PHE A 265 7.09 -18.95 -2.20
C PHE A 265 6.60 -18.89 -3.64
N SER A 266 5.29 -18.70 -3.83
CA SER A 266 4.71 -18.34 -5.13
C SER A 266 5.00 -16.88 -5.43
N GLU A 267 5.53 -16.62 -6.63
CA GLU A 267 5.73 -15.28 -7.20
C GLU A 267 4.48 -14.77 -7.94
N SER A 268 3.38 -15.56 -7.95
CA SER A 268 2.09 -15.19 -8.52
C SER A 268 1.07 -14.79 -7.44
N GLY A 269 0.12 -13.93 -7.79
CA GLY A 269 -0.88 -13.41 -6.85
C GLY A 269 -0.29 -12.44 -5.82
N ILE A 270 0.81 -11.79 -6.15
CA ILE A 270 1.51 -10.77 -5.35
C ILE A 270 1.12 -9.34 -5.76
N ALA A 271 0.61 -9.14 -6.97
CA ALA A 271 0.08 -7.86 -7.45
C ALA A 271 -1.42 -7.73 -7.17
N TRP A 272 -1.92 -6.49 -7.17
CA TRP A 272 -3.34 -6.23 -6.94
C TRP A 272 -4.18 -6.67 -8.14
N PRO A 273 -5.36 -7.28 -7.91
CA PRO A 273 -6.26 -7.64 -8.99
C PRO A 273 -6.60 -6.43 -9.86
N GLY A 274 -6.26 -6.51 -11.15
CA GLY A 274 -6.49 -5.45 -12.12
C GLY A 274 -5.30 -4.52 -12.40
N GLU A 275 -4.18 -4.62 -11.67
CA GLU A 275 -2.95 -3.87 -12.01
C GLU A 275 -2.43 -4.26 -13.40
N ALA A 276 -2.48 -5.56 -13.74
CA ALA A 276 -2.16 -6.08 -15.07
C ALA A 276 -2.88 -5.35 -16.22
N LYS A 277 -4.07 -4.76 -15.99
CA LYS A 277 -4.81 -4.01 -17.03
C LYS A 277 -4.12 -2.70 -17.46
N LYS A 278 -3.15 -2.22 -16.68
CA LYS A 278 -2.37 -1.02 -17.01
C LYS A 278 -1.19 -1.34 -17.93
N TYR A 279 -0.91 -2.61 -18.15
CA TYR A 279 0.26 -3.09 -18.86
C TYR A 279 -0.15 -3.92 -20.07
N THR A 280 0.63 -3.84 -21.14
CA THR A 280 0.50 -4.71 -22.30
C THR A 280 1.34 -5.98 -22.12
N ASP A 281 0.95 -7.05 -22.80
CA ASP A 281 1.75 -8.26 -22.96
C ASP A 281 2.85 -8.06 -24.01
N LYS A 282 2.51 -7.46 -25.15
CA LYS A 282 3.44 -7.07 -26.21
C LYS A 282 3.20 -5.61 -26.59
N PRO A 283 4.24 -4.77 -26.64
CA PRO A 283 4.08 -3.39 -27.08
C PRO A 283 4.07 -3.29 -28.62
N ASP A 284 3.33 -2.33 -29.16
CA ASP A 284 3.14 -2.09 -30.60
C ASP A 284 4.36 -1.44 -31.28
N TYR A 285 5.53 -1.43 -30.63
CA TYR A 285 6.76 -0.86 -31.20
C TYR A 285 7.47 -1.85 -32.10
N ASP A 286 8.11 -1.31 -33.14
CA ASP A 286 9.17 -2.00 -33.85
C ASP A 286 10.43 -2.05 -32.97
N LEU A 287 11.08 -3.21 -32.89
CA LEU A 287 12.26 -3.42 -32.04
C LEU A 287 13.42 -2.47 -32.38
N ALA A 288 13.49 -2.01 -33.62
CA ALA A 288 14.51 -1.07 -34.08
C ALA A 288 14.36 0.34 -33.47
N ASP A 289 13.15 0.73 -33.05
CA ASP A 289 12.83 2.08 -32.59
C ASP A 289 12.95 2.25 -31.07
N ILE A 290 13.07 1.14 -30.35
CA ILE A 290 13.13 1.12 -28.89
C ILE A 290 14.43 0.53 -28.37
N VAL A 291 14.80 0.96 -27.17
CA VAL A 291 15.92 0.43 -26.41
C VAL A 291 15.53 0.21 -24.94
N PRO A 292 16.15 -0.75 -24.24
CA PRO A 292 15.91 -0.96 -22.82
C PRO A 292 16.37 0.26 -21.99
N PRO A 293 15.86 0.42 -20.76
CA PRO A 293 16.40 1.39 -19.81
C PRO A 293 17.88 1.14 -19.51
N PRO A 294 18.69 2.19 -19.22
CA PRO A 294 20.13 2.04 -18.99
C PRO A 294 20.51 0.98 -17.95
N ASN A 295 19.79 0.89 -16.84
CA ASN A 295 20.08 -0.08 -15.78
C ASN A 295 19.66 -1.51 -16.12
N TRP A 296 18.97 -1.72 -17.25
CA TRP A 296 18.58 -3.04 -17.73
C TRP A 296 19.61 -3.63 -18.70
N GLY A 297 20.72 -2.91 -18.98
CA GLY A 297 21.73 -3.31 -19.96
C GLY A 297 22.36 -4.69 -19.68
N ALA A 298 22.50 -5.11 -18.42
CA ALA A 298 22.99 -6.45 -18.10
C ALA A 298 22.00 -7.57 -18.51
N LYS A 299 20.69 -7.29 -18.49
CA LYS A 299 19.63 -8.21 -18.93
C LYS A 299 19.45 -8.18 -20.45
N PHE A 300 19.71 -7.03 -21.08
CA PHE A 300 19.56 -6.81 -22.52
C PHE A 300 20.86 -6.23 -23.11
N PRO A 301 21.96 -7.00 -23.17
CA PRO A 301 23.27 -6.50 -23.60
C PRO A 301 23.29 -6.05 -25.06
N ASN A 302 22.46 -6.67 -25.91
CA ASN A 302 22.34 -6.36 -27.34
C ASN A 302 21.06 -5.57 -27.66
N ASN A 303 20.53 -4.80 -26.70
CA ASN A 303 19.20 -4.19 -26.76
C ASN A 303 18.08 -5.23 -26.97
N TYR A 304 16.90 -4.77 -27.38
CA TYR A 304 15.79 -5.66 -27.71
C TYR A 304 15.98 -6.27 -29.10
N THR A 305 15.92 -7.60 -29.16
CA THR A 305 16.04 -8.39 -30.39
C THR A 305 14.89 -9.39 -30.47
N GLU A 306 14.75 -10.10 -31.59
CA GLU A 306 13.72 -11.16 -31.70
C GLU A 306 13.97 -12.30 -30.70
N ASP A 307 15.24 -12.62 -30.44
CA ASP A 307 15.65 -13.65 -29.45
C ASP A 307 15.52 -13.17 -28.00
N ASN A 308 15.61 -11.85 -27.75
CA ASN A 308 15.47 -11.25 -26.44
C ASN A 308 14.52 -10.03 -26.51
N PRO A 309 13.21 -10.28 -26.70
CA PRO A 309 12.23 -9.22 -26.91
C PRO A 309 11.95 -8.44 -25.61
N PRO A 310 11.24 -7.30 -25.69
CA PRO A 310 10.78 -6.59 -24.50
C PRO A 310 9.98 -7.50 -23.56
N PRO A 311 10.15 -7.36 -22.23
CA PRO A 311 9.49 -8.24 -21.28
C PRO A 311 7.98 -8.05 -21.27
N ASN A 312 7.25 -9.13 -21.00
CA ASN A 312 5.80 -9.09 -20.79
C ASN A 312 5.48 -8.44 -19.44
N LEU A 313 5.21 -7.14 -19.45
CA LEU A 313 4.94 -6.35 -18.24
C LEU A 313 3.59 -6.69 -17.59
N LYS A 314 2.67 -7.31 -18.36
CA LYS A 314 1.34 -7.71 -17.90
C LYS A 314 1.36 -8.99 -17.06
N GLU A 315 2.33 -9.87 -17.30
CA GLU A 315 2.55 -11.09 -16.51
C GLU A 315 3.59 -10.87 -15.39
N ASP A 316 4.49 -9.90 -15.52
CA ASP A 316 5.50 -9.58 -14.51
C ASP A 316 4.88 -8.84 -13.30
N GLU A 317 4.35 -9.59 -12.34
CA GLU A 317 3.73 -9.04 -11.12
C GLU A 317 4.72 -8.29 -10.22
N HIS A 318 6.02 -8.65 -10.25
CA HIS A 318 7.05 -7.94 -9.51
C HIS A 318 7.28 -6.54 -10.07
N PHE A 319 7.30 -6.40 -11.41
CA PHE A 319 7.36 -5.11 -12.07
C PHE A 319 6.13 -4.26 -11.72
N GLN A 320 4.94 -4.83 -11.74
CA GLN A 320 3.70 -4.14 -11.35
C GLN A 320 3.76 -3.63 -9.91
N ASN A 321 4.25 -4.47 -8.99
CA ASN A 321 4.47 -4.10 -7.59
C ASN A 321 5.49 -2.97 -7.45
N TRP A 322 6.56 -2.98 -8.25
CA TRP A 322 7.56 -1.92 -8.24
C TRP A 322 6.98 -0.58 -8.73
N MET A 323 6.29 -0.59 -9.86
CA MET A 323 5.68 0.58 -10.50
C MET A 323 4.68 1.30 -9.59
N ARG A 324 4.04 0.59 -8.66
CA ARG A 324 3.23 1.19 -7.60
C ARG A 324 4.09 1.83 -6.51
N THR A 325 4.49 3.09 -6.71
CA THR A 325 5.42 3.80 -5.81
C THR A 325 4.98 3.84 -4.35
N ALA A 326 5.94 3.68 -3.43
CA ALA A 326 5.73 3.82 -1.99
C ALA A 326 5.65 5.31 -1.55
N GLY A 327 4.89 5.57 -0.49
CA GLY A 327 4.72 6.94 0.05
C GLY A 327 5.84 7.41 0.98
N LEU A 328 6.68 6.49 1.48
CA LEU A 328 7.77 6.75 2.43
C LEU A 328 9.10 6.22 1.89
N PRO A 329 10.26 6.75 2.33
CA PRO A 329 11.58 6.31 1.88
C PRO A 329 12.02 4.94 2.43
N THR A 330 11.32 4.47 3.47
CA THR A 330 11.44 3.12 3.98
C THR A 330 10.14 2.40 3.70
N PHE A 331 10.21 1.33 2.92
CA PHE A 331 9.04 0.59 2.48
C PHE A 331 9.35 -0.88 2.26
N THR A 332 8.31 -1.69 2.23
CA THR A 332 8.35 -3.09 1.84
C THR A 332 7.56 -3.31 0.56
N LYS A 333 7.94 -4.30 -0.22
CA LYS A 333 7.24 -4.75 -1.43
C LYS A 333 7.16 -6.26 -1.40
N LEU A 334 5.98 -6.79 -1.74
CA LEU A 334 5.74 -8.22 -1.71
C LEU A 334 6.51 -8.85 -2.87
N TRP A 335 7.34 -9.84 -2.57
CA TRP A 335 8.10 -10.63 -3.53
C TRP A 335 7.47 -12.00 -3.73
N GLY A 336 7.05 -12.66 -2.65
CA GLY A 336 6.42 -13.97 -2.74
C GLY A 336 5.43 -14.23 -1.62
N ARG A 337 4.58 -15.22 -1.83
CA ARG A 337 3.57 -15.64 -0.85
C ARG A 337 3.40 -17.15 -0.85
N ASN A 338 3.06 -17.73 0.29
CA ASN A 338 2.58 -19.10 0.37
C ASN A 338 1.31 -19.14 1.23
N ASP A 339 0.21 -19.52 0.58
CA ASP A 339 -1.14 -19.54 1.16
C ASP A 339 -1.57 -20.92 1.69
N ASN A 340 -0.78 -21.96 1.40
CA ASN A 340 -1.20 -23.35 1.62
C ASN A 340 -0.41 -24.00 2.75
N ASP A 341 0.91 -23.75 2.79
CA ASP A 341 1.83 -24.51 3.63
C ASP A 341 2.26 -23.71 4.85
N LYS A 342 2.25 -24.39 5.99
CA LYS A 342 2.80 -23.89 7.25
C LYS A 342 4.32 -23.84 7.16
N LEU A 343 4.93 -22.70 7.48
CA LEU A 343 6.38 -22.63 7.66
C LEU A 343 6.70 -23.12 9.07
N LEU A 344 7.30 -24.31 9.16
CA LEU A 344 7.63 -24.95 10.43
C LEU A 344 8.79 -24.24 11.13
N LYS A 345 8.88 -24.42 12.45
CA LYS A 345 10.06 -23.98 13.20
C LYS A 345 11.31 -24.71 12.72
N GLY A 346 12.42 -23.99 12.61
CA GLY A 346 13.67 -24.57 12.15
C GLY A 346 14.65 -23.50 11.67
N ARG A 347 15.90 -23.91 11.42
CA ARG A 347 16.92 -23.03 10.84
C ARG A 347 16.90 -23.19 9.33
N TYR A 348 16.66 -22.10 8.63
CA TYR A 348 16.53 -22.07 7.18
C TYR A 348 17.68 -21.29 6.55
N GLN A 349 17.94 -21.63 5.29
CA GLN A 349 18.90 -20.94 4.44
C GLN A 349 18.23 -20.57 3.11
N MET A 350 18.50 -19.36 2.63
CA MET A 350 18.18 -18.94 1.26
C MET A 350 19.39 -18.25 0.63
N ALA A 351 19.57 -18.40 -0.68
CA ALA A 351 20.51 -17.60 -1.44
C ALA A 351 19.80 -16.39 -2.04
N VAL A 352 20.43 -15.23 -1.89
CA VAL A 352 20.03 -13.95 -2.46
C VAL A 352 21.01 -13.58 -3.55
N ASN A 353 20.52 -13.45 -4.78
CA ASN A 353 21.29 -12.95 -5.90
C ASN A 353 21.38 -11.42 -5.81
N LEU A 354 22.59 -10.89 -5.63
CA LEU A 354 22.82 -9.47 -5.35
C LEU A 354 22.98 -8.67 -6.66
N ASN A 355 21.87 -8.12 -7.16
CA ASN A 355 21.83 -7.36 -8.42
C ASN A 355 21.54 -5.87 -8.22
N PHE A 356 20.97 -5.50 -7.07
CA PHE A 356 20.54 -4.14 -6.77
C PHE A 356 21.48 -3.46 -5.77
N PRO A 357 22.35 -2.54 -6.21
CA PRO A 357 23.30 -1.87 -5.32
C PRO A 357 22.62 -0.77 -4.50
N VAL A 358 22.69 -0.85 -3.17
CA VAL A 358 22.05 0.12 -2.27
C VAL A 358 23.02 1.07 -1.57
N ARG A 359 24.30 0.69 -1.50
CA ARG A 359 25.31 1.41 -0.72
C ARG A 359 25.72 2.74 -1.35
N THR A 360 25.62 2.85 -2.68
CA THR A 360 25.92 4.07 -3.45
C THR A 360 25.11 5.28 -2.99
N TYR A 361 23.89 5.07 -2.50
CA TYR A 361 23.02 6.12 -1.96
C TYR A 361 22.79 6.00 -0.44
N LYS A 362 23.64 5.22 0.26
CA LYS A 362 23.52 4.97 1.72
C LYS A 362 22.15 4.37 2.09
N GLY A 363 21.63 3.50 1.23
CA GLY A 363 20.44 2.70 1.50
C GLY A 363 20.77 1.38 2.18
N ARG A 364 19.71 0.70 2.63
CA ARG A 364 19.79 -0.67 3.15
C ARG A 364 18.71 -1.54 2.53
N LYS A 365 19.00 -2.82 2.36
CA LYS A 365 18.09 -3.85 1.87
C LYS A 365 18.00 -5.02 2.84
N ALA A 366 16.78 -5.48 3.08
CA ALA A 366 16.51 -6.57 4.01
C ALA A 366 15.40 -7.48 3.49
N ILE A 367 15.44 -8.74 3.92
CA ILE A 367 14.36 -9.71 3.75
C ILE A 367 13.39 -9.53 4.92
N VAL A 368 12.09 -9.57 4.64
CA VAL A 368 11.05 -9.54 5.67
C VAL A 368 10.09 -10.69 5.44
N ILE A 369 9.97 -11.58 6.41
CA ILE A 369 9.01 -12.68 6.41
C ILE A 369 7.95 -12.35 7.44
N SER A 370 6.68 -12.33 7.03
CA SER A 370 5.58 -11.89 7.87
C SER A 370 4.34 -12.74 7.65
N THR A 371 3.60 -13.02 8.72
CA THR A 371 2.24 -13.54 8.61
C THR A 371 1.25 -12.39 8.46
N VAL A 372 0.00 -12.71 8.14
CA VAL A 372 -1.07 -11.70 8.09
C VAL A 372 -2.18 -12.01 9.08
N SER A 373 -2.80 -10.95 9.56
CA SER A 373 -4.05 -11.00 10.29
C SER A 373 -5.14 -10.30 9.48
N TRP A 374 -6.39 -10.37 9.95
CA TRP A 374 -7.52 -9.70 9.30
C TRP A 374 -7.37 -8.17 9.20
N ILE A 375 -6.52 -7.56 10.04
CA ILE A 375 -6.21 -6.12 10.02
C ILE A 375 -4.98 -5.81 9.12
N GLY A 376 -4.29 -6.83 8.63
CA GLY A 376 -3.06 -6.73 7.86
C GLY A 376 -1.83 -7.16 8.65
N GLY A 377 -0.72 -6.44 8.46
CA GLY A 377 0.57 -6.72 9.09
C GLY A 377 0.66 -6.26 10.56
N LYS A 378 1.84 -6.40 11.14
CA LYS A 378 2.09 -6.09 12.54
C LYS A 378 2.23 -4.57 12.76
N ASN A 379 1.14 -3.91 13.13
CA ASN A 379 1.16 -2.50 13.48
C ASN A 379 0.15 -2.16 14.59
N PRO A 380 0.58 -2.08 15.86
CA PRO A 380 -0.32 -1.76 16.97
C PRO A 380 -0.62 -0.26 17.12
N PHE A 381 0.01 0.62 16.33
CA PHE A 381 -0.11 2.09 16.46
C PHE A 381 -1.57 2.54 16.40
N LEU A 382 -2.32 2.05 15.40
CA LEU A 382 -3.71 2.44 15.22
C LEU A 382 -4.55 2.02 16.44
N GLY A 383 -4.33 0.83 16.98
CA GLY A 383 -5.00 0.36 18.18
C GLY A 383 -4.72 1.23 19.40
N TRP A 384 -3.46 1.56 19.66
CA TRP A 384 -3.08 2.46 20.74
C TRP A 384 -3.61 3.89 20.57
N ALA A 385 -3.70 4.40 19.33
CA ALA A 385 -4.30 5.71 19.06
C ALA A 385 -5.79 5.74 19.43
N TYR A 386 -6.54 4.66 19.16
CA TYR A 386 -7.93 4.52 19.58
C TYR A 386 -8.06 4.47 21.10
N ILE A 387 -7.21 3.70 21.80
CA ILE A 387 -7.21 3.62 23.27
C ILE A 387 -6.86 4.96 23.91
N ALA A 388 -5.87 5.68 23.37
CA ALA A 388 -5.49 7.00 23.86
C ALA A 388 -6.62 8.02 23.69
N THR A 389 -7.28 8.02 22.53
CA THR A 389 -8.43 8.90 22.26
C THR A 389 -9.61 8.57 23.15
N ALA A 390 -9.92 7.28 23.33
CA ALA A 390 -10.98 6.82 24.22
C ALA A 390 -10.71 7.26 25.68
N SER A 391 -9.48 7.06 26.16
CA SER A 391 -9.06 7.47 27.50
C SER A 391 -9.17 8.97 27.71
N LEU A 392 -8.78 9.78 26.71
CA LEU A 392 -8.92 11.24 26.74
C LEU A 392 -10.39 11.66 26.82
N PHE A 393 -11.28 11.07 26.02
CA PHE A 393 -12.70 11.43 26.03
C PHE A 393 -13.40 11.03 27.32
N VAL A 394 -13.09 9.86 27.88
CA VAL A 394 -13.62 9.45 29.19
C VAL A 394 -13.10 10.39 30.29
N LEU A 395 -11.81 10.75 30.27
CA LEU A 395 -11.24 11.69 31.23
C LEU A 395 -11.92 13.07 31.15
N LEU A 396 -12.09 13.63 29.94
CA LEU A 396 -12.77 14.91 29.73
C LEU A 396 -14.24 14.85 30.15
N ALA A 397 -14.93 13.72 29.90
CA ALA A 397 -16.30 13.53 30.36
C ALA A 397 -16.40 13.50 31.89
N ILE A 398 -15.48 12.80 32.58
CA ILE A 398 -15.43 12.75 34.04
C ILE A 398 -15.13 14.14 34.62
N LEU A 399 -14.06 14.80 34.16
CA LEU A 399 -13.68 16.13 34.64
C LEU A 399 -14.78 17.18 34.36
N GLY A 400 -15.40 17.11 33.18
CA GLY A 400 -16.51 17.98 32.80
C GLY A 400 -17.75 17.75 33.66
N THR A 401 -18.05 16.49 34.01
CA THR A 401 -19.16 16.13 34.90
C THR A 401 -18.89 16.63 36.32
N ILE A 402 -17.70 16.40 36.86
CA ILE A 402 -17.28 16.91 38.17
C ILE A 402 -17.41 18.45 38.20
N ARG A 403 -16.87 19.15 37.19
CA ARG A 403 -16.99 20.60 37.10
C ARG A 403 -18.44 21.06 37.04
N HIS A 404 -19.29 20.37 36.27
CA HIS A 404 -20.70 20.71 36.14
C HIS A 404 -21.45 20.53 37.46
N MET A 405 -21.08 19.52 38.27
CA MET A 405 -21.66 19.29 39.60
C MET A 405 -21.17 20.31 40.64
N ILE A 406 -19.89 20.68 40.64
CA ILE A 406 -19.32 21.62 41.63
C ILE A 406 -19.74 23.07 41.33
N LYS A 407 -19.74 23.49 40.05
CA LYS A 407 -20.09 24.87 39.64
C LYS A 407 -21.09 24.84 38.49
N PRO A 408 -22.37 24.50 38.74
CA PRO A 408 -23.40 24.52 37.72
C PRO A 408 -23.66 25.96 37.26
N ARG A 409 -23.58 26.20 35.94
CA ARG A 409 -23.97 27.48 35.33
C ARG A 409 -25.35 27.33 34.69
N LYS A 410 -26.24 28.28 34.96
CA LYS A 410 -27.55 28.33 34.31
C LYS A 410 -27.37 28.67 32.82
N LEU A 411 -28.02 27.90 31.95
CA LEU A 411 -27.97 28.13 30.51
C LEU A 411 -28.70 29.45 30.19
N GLY A 412 -28.08 30.33 29.40
CA GLY A 412 -28.68 31.61 29.00
C GLY A 412 -28.77 32.66 30.12
N ASP A 413 -27.94 32.55 31.16
CA ASP A 413 -27.92 33.52 32.27
C ASP A 413 -27.54 34.93 31.77
N MET A 414 -28.50 35.85 31.85
CA MET A 414 -28.37 37.23 31.39
C MET A 414 -27.40 38.04 32.24
N THR A 415 -27.12 37.66 33.49
CA THR A 415 -26.16 38.36 34.37
C THR A 415 -24.71 38.25 33.88
N LEU A 416 -24.45 37.33 32.96
CA LEU A 416 -23.12 37.05 32.41
C LEU A 416 -22.92 37.68 31.03
N LEU A 417 -23.93 38.39 30.52
CA LEU A 417 -23.81 39.24 29.34
C LEU A 417 -22.85 40.39 29.65
N SER A 418 -21.95 40.71 28.72
CA SER A 418 -20.87 41.67 28.97
C SER A 418 -21.37 43.05 29.40
N TRP A 419 -22.53 43.48 28.88
CA TRP A 419 -23.15 44.77 29.21
C TRP A 419 -23.94 44.77 30.52
N ASN A 420 -24.23 43.60 31.11
CA ASN A 420 -24.89 43.48 32.41
C ASN A 420 -23.89 43.33 33.57
N ARG A 421 -22.58 43.34 33.27
CA ARG A 421 -21.48 43.20 34.22
C ARG A 421 -20.78 44.53 34.51
N GLN A 422 -21.45 45.66 34.26
CA GLN A 422 -20.98 46.99 34.64
C GLN A 422 -21.22 47.26 36.13
#